data_AF-A0A2I0QIB1-F1
#
_entry.id   AF-A0A2I0QIB1-F1
#
_cell.length_a   1.000
_cell.length_b   1.000
_cell.length_c   1.000
_cell.angle_alpha   90.00
_cell.angle_beta   90.00
_cell.angle_gamma   90.00
#
_symmetry.space_group_name_H-M   'P 1'
#
loop_
_entity.id
_entity.type
_entity.pdbx_description
1 polymer ?
#
loop_
_entity_poly.entity_id
_entity_poly.type
_entity_poly.pdbx_seq_one_letter_code
_entity_poly.pdbx_strand_id
1 'polypeptide(L)'
;MTAEKNLESPEKEEKEIKDMNFKEIENLIDNKQITKENQSSVEKRLKEIYIKNKQDHKKTSVVLDLLHKLYPLQLEIIDKERFDNSPLGKMY
;
A
#
# COMPACT_ATOMS: atom_id res chain seq x y z
N MET A 1 34.73 13.63 1.61
CA MET A 1 33.40 13.78 1.00
C MET A 1 32.84 12.39 0.72
N THR A 2 31.51 12.29 0.63
CA THR A 2 30.67 11.14 0.24
C THR A 2 30.50 10.00 1.26
N ALA A 3 29.42 10.11 2.04
CA ALA A 3 28.56 8.99 2.39
C ALA A 3 27.15 9.52 2.77
N GLU A 4 26.51 10.28 1.87
CA GLU A 4 25.06 10.50 1.97
C GLU A 4 24.35 9.23 1.50
N LYS A 5 24.39 8.21 2.36
CA LYS A 5 23.50 7.07 2.27
C LYS A 5 22.15 7.57 2.81
N ASN A 6 21.36 8.19 1.94
CA ASN A 6 19.97 8.55 2.24
C ASN A 6 19.22 7.26 2.59
N LEU A 7 19.20 6.93 3.87
CA LEU A 7 18.14 6.13 4.47
C LEU A 7 16.88 6.95 4.33
N GLU A 8 16.17 6.77 3.23
CA GLU A 8 14.79 7.20 3.10
C GLU A 8 14.00 6.32 4.08
N SER A 9 13.89 6.81 5.31
CA SER A 9 13.29 6.07 6.40
C SER A 9 11.84 5.74 6.06
N PRO A 10 11.35 4.52 6.37
CA PRO A 10 9.95 4.14 6.20
C PRO A 10 8.99 5.10 6.92
N GLU A 11 9.46 5.85 7.93
CA GLU A 11 8.69 6.90 8.61
C GLU A 11 8.29 8.09 7.71
N LYS A 12 9.04 8.38 6.63
CA LYS A 12 8.66 9.42 5.65
C LYS A 12 7.53 8.93 4.76
N GLU A 13 7.66 7.72 4.23
CA GLU A 13 6.61 7.08 3.40
C GLU A 13 5.31 6.87 4.20
N GLU A 14 5.41 6.49 5.49
CA GLU A 14 4.23 6.30 6.34
C GLU A 14 3.50 7.62 6.67
N LYS A 15 4.23 8.74 6.71
CA LYS A 15 3.63 10.09 6.86
C LYS A 15 2.96 10.54 5.57
N GLU A 16 3.56 10.30 4.41
CA GLU A 16 2.96 10.66 3.12
C GLU A 16 1.63 9.94 2.88
N ILE A 17 1.56 8.63 3.17
CA ILE A 17 0.33 7.84 2.94
C ILE A 17 -0.82 8.27 3.86
N LYS A 18 -0.52 8.72 5.09
CA LYS A 18 -1.54 9.19 6.04
C LYS A 18 -2.25 10.46 5.59
N ASP A 19 -1.65 11.25 4.71
CA ASP A 19 -2.24 12.49 4.22
C ASP A 19 -2.90 12.34 2.84
N MET A 20 -2.69 11.22 2.15
CA MET A 20 -3.25 10.98 0.82
C MET A 20 -4.78 10.96 0.78
N ASN A 21 -5.33 11.46 -0.32
CA ASN A 21 -6.74 11.44 -0.67
C ASN A 21 -7.11 10.21 -1.52
N PHE A 22 -8.40 10.06 -1.84
CA PHE A 22 -8.93 8.92 -2.62
C PHE A 22 -8.22 8.71 -3.95
N LYS A 23 -7.98 9.79 -4.71
CA LYS A 23 -7.42 9.72 -6.06
C LYS A 23 -5.94 9.37 -6.04
N GLU A 24 -5.23 9.83 -5.02
CA GLU A 24 -3.83 9.47 -4.81
C GLU A 24 -3.68 7.99 -4.47
N ILE A 25 -4.55 7.45 -3.59
CA ILE A 25 -4.55 6.02 -3.26
C ILE A 25 -4.97 5.17 -4.46
N GLU A 26 -5.97 5.61 -5.22
CA GLU A 26 -6.37 4.95 -6.47
C GLU A 26 -5.21 4.86 -7.47
N ASN A 27 -4.47 5.95 -7.67
CA ASN A 27 -3.30 5.96 -8.53
C ASN A 27 -2.20 5.00 -8.05
N LEU A 28 -1.96 4.88 -6.73
CA LEU A 28 -0.98 3.93 -6.20
C LEU A 28 -1.37 2.49 -6.51
N ILE A 29 -2.65 2.15 -6.38
CA ILE A 29 -3.19 0.81 -6.63
C ILE A 29 -3.15 0.51 -8.14
N ASP A 30 -3.67 1.42 -8.97
CA ASP A 30 -3.76 1.23 -10.42
C ASP A 30 -2.38 1.15 -11.07
N ASN A 31 -1.39 1.90 -10.57
CA ASN A 31 0.00 1.84 -11.04
C ASN A 31 0.82 0.70 -10.39
N LYS A 32 0.21 -0.15 -9.56
CA LYS A 32 0.88 -1.23 -8.82
C LYS A 32 2.12 -0.77 -8.03
N GLN A 33 2.07 0.43 -7.44
CA GLN A 33 3.15 1.02 -6.63
C GLN A 33 3.06 0.61 -5.15
N ILE A 34 2.16 -0.32 -4.83
CA ILE A 34 2.03 -0.90 -3.51
C ILE A 34 3.18 -1.89 -3.29
N THR A 35 3.94 -1.70 -2.23
CA THR A 35 5.06 -2.52 -1.80
C THR A 35 4.75 -3.21 -0.47
N LYS A 36 5.61 -4.15 -0.08
CA LYS A 36 5.52 -4.80 1.23
C LYS A 36 5.50 -3.80 2.39
N GLU A 37 6.30 -2.74 2.27
CA GLU A 37 6.51 -1.78 3.35
C GLU A 37 5.31 -0.85 3.53
N ASN A 38 4.61 -0.53 2.43
CA ASN A 38 3.54 0.46 2.43
C ASN A 38 2.12 -0.13 2.39
N GLN A 39 1.93 -1.41 2.04
CA GLN A 39 0.61 -2.02 1.88
C GLN A 39 -0.28 -1.89 3.13
N SER A 40 0.30 -2.03 4.32
CA SER A 40 -0.41 -1.91 5.60
C SER A 40 -0.89 -0.48 5.84
N SER A 41 -0.05 0.51 5.51
CA SER A 41 -0.36 1.93 5.62
C SER A 41 -1.48 2.33 4.67
N VAL A 42 -1.46 1.82 3.43
CA VAL A 42 -2.50 2.08 2.42
C VAL A 42 -3.84 1.48 2.85
N GLU A 43 -3.86 0.23 3.33
CA GLU A 43 -5.08 -0.40 3.86
C GLU A 43 -5.63 0.36 5.07
N LYS A 44 -4.76 0.76 6.00
CA LYS A 44 -5.15 1.55 7.17
C LYS A 44 -5.74 2.90 6.76
N ARG A 45 -5.14 3.59 5.80
CA ARG A 45 -5.64 4.87 5.28
C ARG A 45 -7.01 4.72 4.63
N LEU A 46 -7.22 3.69 3.81
CA LEU A 46 -8.53 3.39 3.23
C LEU A 46 -9.58 3.16 4.32
N LYS A 47 -9.27 2.40 5.38
CA LYS A 47 -10.17 2.20 6.53
C LYS A 47 -10.48 3.49 7.28
N GLU A 48 -9.49 4.36 7.49
CA GLU A 48 -9.72 5.68 8.12
C GLU A 48 -10.65 6.56 7.28
N ILE A 49 -10.43 6.59 5.96
CA ILE A 49 -11.27 7.32 5.02
C ILE A 49 -12.70 6.77 5.03
N TYR A 50 -12.87 5.44 5.06
CA TYR A 50 -14.18 4.80 5.19
C TYR A 50 -14.89 5.22 6.47
N ILE A 51 -14.22 5.17 7.63
CA ILE A 51 -14.82 5.56 8.92
C ILE A 51 -15.26 7.03 8.88
N LYS A 52 -14.41 7.93 8.35
CA LYS A 52 -14.73 9.37 8.22
C LYS A 52 -15.90 9.65 7.28
N ASN A 53 -16.09 8.83 6.25
CA ASN A 53 -17.12 9.02 5.22
C ASN A 53 -18.25 7.99 5.30
N LYS A 54 -18.43 7.30 6.44
CA LYS A 54 -19.39 6.19 6.59
C LYS A 54 -20.85 6.56 6.26
N GLN A 55 -21.21 7.84 6.39
CA GLN A 55 -22.55 8.35 6.04
C GLN A 55 -22.70 8.72 4.55
N ASP A 56 -21.59 8.81 3.81
CA ASP A 56 -21.58 9.09 2.37
C ASP A 56 -21.44 7.76 1.61
N HIS A 57 -22.57 7.25 1.12
CA HIS A 57 -22.63 5.99 0.37
C HIS A 57 -21.76 5.99 -0.89
N LYS A 58 -21.63 7.13 -1.58
CA LYS A 58 -20.82 7.21 -2.80
C LYS A 58 -19.35 7.03 -2.48
N LYS A 59 -18.85 7.76 -1.50
CA LYS A 59 -17.45 7.65 -1.06
C LYS A 59 -17.16 6.29 -0.45
N THR A 60 -18.10 5.75 0.30
CA THR A 60 -18.00 4.41 0.88
C THR A 60 -17.85 3.34 -0.21
N SER A 61 -18.66 3.41 -1.27
CA SER A 61 -18.55 2.50 -2.42
C SER A 61 -17.18 2.57 -3.09
N VAL A 62 -16.62 3.78 -3.24
CA VAL A 62 -15.28 3.97 -3.80
C VAL A 62 -14.21 3.33 -2.90
N VAL A 63 -14.27 3.52 -1.58
CA VAL A 63 -13.30 2.86 -0.67
C VAL A 63 -13.36 1.34 -0.81
N LEU A 64 -14.57 0.77 -0.89
CA LEU A 64 -14.74 -0.66 -1.05
C LEU A 64 -14.12 -1.13 -2.36
N ASP A 65 -14.37 -0.44 -3.48
CA ASP A 65 -13.75 -0.78 -4.77
C ASP A 65 -12.22 -0.76 -4.70
N LEU A 66 -11.64 0.26 -4.05
CA LEU A 66 -10.19 0.36 -3.85
C LEU A 66 -9.64 -0.78 -2.97
N LEU A 67 -10.34 -1.17 -1.90
CA LEU A 67 -9.95 -2.32 -1.08
C LEU A 67 -9.99 -3.63 -1.87
N HIS A 68 -11.00 -3.80 -2.72
CA HIS A 68 -11.11 -4.95 -3.62
C HIS A 68 -9.97 -5.02 -4.63
N LYS A 69 -9.54 -3.87 -5.19
CA LYS A 69 -8.37 -3.79 -6.08
C LYS A 69 -7.04 -3.99 -5.34
N LEU A 70 -6.94 -3.55 -4.09
CA LEU A 70 -5.74 -3.71 -3.27
C LEU A 70 -5.44 -5.17 -2.93
N TYR A 71 -6.48 -5.98 -2.68
CA TYR A 71 -6.31 -7.34 -2.17
C TYR A 71 -5.49 -8.28 -3.09
N PRO A 72 -5.73 -8.35 -4.41
CA PRO A 72 -4.86 -9.11 -5.32
C PRO A 72 -3.39 -8.66 -5.28
N LEU A 73 -3.13 -7.36 -5.17
CA LEU A 73 -1.76 -6.85 -5.07
C LEU A 73 -1.06 -7.31 -3.80
N GLN A 74 -1.77 -7.32 -2.66
CA GLN A 74 -1.26 -7.85 -1.40
C GLN A 74 -0.90 -9.34 -1.52
N LEU A 75 -1.73 -10.13 -2.21
CA LEU A 75 -1.44 -11.53 -2.47
C LEU A 75 -0.19 -11.72 -3.34
N GLU A 76 -0.04 -10.94 -4.42
CA GLU A 76 1.16 -10.98 -5.26
C GLU A 76 2.43 -10.65 -4.47
N ILE A 77 2.36 -9.67 -3.55
CA ILE A 77 3.48 -9.32 -2.66
C ILE A 77 3.83 -10.49 -1.74
N ILE A 78 2.83 -11.08 -1.07
CA ILE A 78 3.03 -12.21 -0.14
C ILE A 78 3.59 -13.43 -0.88
N ASP A 79 3.10 -13.73 -2.07
CA ASP A 79 3.58 -14.87 -2.87
C ASP A 79 5.03 -14.68 -3.31
N LYS A 80 5.40 -13.48 -3.75
CA LYS A 80 6.81 -13.14 -4.04
C LYS A 80 7.68 -13.29 -2.80
N GLU A 81 7.26 -12.76 -1.66
CA GLU A 81 8.00 -12.91 -0.41
C GLU A 81 8.18 -14.36 0.00
N ARG A 82 7.14 -15.18 -0.13
CA ARG A 82 7.21 -16.61 0.20
C ARG A 82 8.18 -17.34 -0.73
N PHE A 83 8.19 -16.98 -2.01
CA PHE A 83 9.12 -17.52 -2.98
C PHE A 83 10.56 -17.12 -2.64
N ASP A 84 10.84 -15.83 -2.45
CA ASP A 84 12.18 -15.31 -2.16
C ASP A 84 12.78 -15.91 -0.87
N ASN A 85 11.93 -16.20 0.12
CA ASN A 85 12.36 -16.81 1.38
C ASN A 85 12.44 -18.35 1.32
N SER A 86 11.94 -18.98 0.26
CA SER A 86 11.99 -20.43 0.05
C SER A 86 13.41 -20.88 -0.34
N PRO A 87 13.82 -22.12 0.00
CA PRO A 87 15.05 -22.71 -0.53
C PRO A 87 15.16 -22.67 -2.06
N LEU A 88 14.01 -22.76 -2.75
CA LEU A 88 13.93 -22.65 -4.20
C LEU A 88 14.20 -21.22 -4.69
N GLY A 89 13.61 -20.21 -4.07
CA GLY A 89 13.84 -18.82 -4.47
C GLY A 89 15.26 -18.36 -4.20
N LYS A 90 15.94 -18.90 -3.18
CA LYS A 90 17.36 -18.60 -2.93
C LYS A 90 18.33 -19.20 -3.95
N MET A 91 17.88 -20.13 -4.79
CA MET A 91 18.69 -20.77 -5.84
C MET A 91 18.55 -20.09 -7.21
N TYR A 92 17.53 -19.27 -7.40
CA TYR A 92 17.27 -18.49 -8.61
C TYR A 92 17.62 -17.02 -8.39
#